data_AF-A0AAE1CE64-F1
#
_entry.id   AF-A0AAE1CE64-F1
#
_cell.length_a   1.000
_cell.length_b   1.000
_cell.length_c   1.000
_cell.angle_alpha   90.00
_cell.angle_beta   90.00
_cell.angle_gamma   90.00
#
_symmetry.space_group_name_H-M   'P 1'
#
loop_
_entity.id
_entity.type
_entity.pdbx_description
1 polymer ?
#
loop_
_entity_poly.entity_id
_entity_poly.type
_entity_poly.pdbx_seq_one_letter_code
_entity_poly.pdbx_strand_id
1 'polypeptide(L)'
;MYGFVPIIHIVAAVFAIIELGLIGYIVTPFTGPWWGPPSVESFLLFNSIWSLLVLAYVGLTPLYYTRVFHRLVSLAVEWITMIFWFAGAIALAVFWGSPHCGGNTYCGTVEAAIAFAFFLWALFLVLVVVDTFEAMRSRGHSTTTHQTPYVGA
;
A
#
# COMPACT_ATOMS: atom_id res chain seq x y z
N MET A 1 -17.30 -1.58 13.76
CA MET A 1 -16.90 -2.13 12.45
C MET A 1 -15.39 -2.40 12.45
N TYR A 2 -14.87 -3.09 13.48
CA TYR A 2 -13.44 -3.05 13.85
C TYR A 2 -12.64 -4.35 13.57
N GLY A 3 -13.30 -5.43 13.15
CA GLY A 3 -12.62 -6.71 12.91
C GLY A 3 -12.03 -6.87 11.50
N PHE A 4 -12.46 -6.09 10.52
CA PHE A 4 -12.11 -6.31 9.11
C PHE A 4 -10.82 -5.59 8.69
N VAL A 5 -10.49 -4.45 9.29
CA VAL A 5 -9.26 -3.69 8.99
C VAL A 5 -7.99 -4.54 9.12
N PRO A 6 -7.75 -5.28 10.21
CA PRO A 6 -6.56 -6.15 10.30
C PRO A 6 -6.56 -7.28 9.27
N ILE A 7 -7.75 -7.78 8.87
CA ILE A 7 -7.86 -8.78 7.81
C ILE A 7 -7.38 -8.20 6.48
N ILE A 8 -7.80 -6.98 6.15
CA ILE A 8 -7.38 -6.29 4.91
C ILE A 8 -5.85 -6.07 4.91
N HIS A 9 -5.26 -5.71 6.05
CA HIS A 9 -3.81 -5.58 6.19
C HIS A 9 -3.07 -6.89 5.96
N ILE A 10 -3.60 -8.01 6.50
CA ILE A 10 -3.02 -9.34 6.28
C ILE A 10 -3.11 -9.72 4.80
N VAL A 11 -4.25 -9.49 4.15
CA VAL A 11 -4.41 -9.77 2.71
C VAL A 11 -3.45 -8.91 1.89
N ALA A 12 -3.32 -7.61 2.21
CA ALA A 12 -2.36 -6.73 1.56
C ALA A 12 -0.92 -7.20 1.77
N ALA A 13 -0.56 -7.71 2.96
CA ALA A 13 0.77 -8.26 3.23
C ALA A 13 1.05 -9.51 2.39
N VAL A 14 0.08 -10.42 2.27
CA VAL A 14 0.21 -11.61 1.44
C VAL A 14 0.41 -11.22 -0.02
N PHE A 15 -0.40 -10.28 -0.53
CA PHE A 15 -0.28 -9.81 -1.91
C PHE A 15 1.06 -9.11 -2.16
N ALA A 16 1.56 -8.32 -1.21
CA ALA A 16 2.88 -7.68 -1.31
C ALA A 16 4.04 -8.70 -1.36
N ILE A 17 3.93 -9.81 -0.60
CA ILE A 17 4.91 -10.92 -0.67
C ILE A 17 4.84 -11.61 -2.04
N ILE A 18 3.63 -11.84 -2.56
CA ILE A 18 3.43 -12.41 -3.90
C ILE A 18 4.09 -11.53 -4.95
N GLU A 19 3.82 -10.22 -4.95
CA GLU A 19 4.48 -9.25 -5.84
C GLU A 19 6.00 -9.28 -5.73
N LEU A 20 6.54 -9.29 -4.51
CA LEU A 20 7.99 -9.37 -4.29
C LEU A 20 8.59 -10.64 -4.93
N GLY A 21 7.88 -11.77 -4.85
CA GLY A 21 8.27 -13.01 -5.52
C GLY A 21 8.18 -12.93 -7.05
N LEU A 22 7.11 -12.36 -7.59
CA LEU A 22 6.92 -12.21 -9.04
C LEU A 22 7.97 -11.28 -9.64
N ILE A 23 8.17 -10.10 -9.05
CA ILE A 23 9.17 -9.14 -9.52
C ILE A 23 10.59 -9.71 -9.33
N GLY A 24 10.86 -10.45 -8.25
CA GLY A 24 12.13 -11.16 -8.07
C GLY A 24 12.41 -12.17 -9.19
N TYR A 25 11.39 -12.91 -9.64
CA TYR A 25 11.51 -13.81 -10.79
C TYR A 25 11.75 -13.05 -12.10
N ILE A 26 11.04 -11.94 -12.32
CA ILE A 26 11.16 -11.10 -13.52
C ILE A 26 12.56 -10.48 -13.62
N VAL A 27 13.15 -10.10 -12.49
CA VAL A 27 14.47 -9.43 -12.39
C VAL A 27 15.64 -10.39 -12.46
N THR A 28 15.48 -11.65 -12.07
CA THR A 28 16.56 -12.66 -12.04
C THR A 28 17.40 -12.73 -13.33
N PRO A 29 16.80 -12.72 -14.55
CA PRO A 29 17.55 -12.70 -15.81
C PRO A 29 18.43 -11.45 -16.02
N PHE A 30 18.10 -10.34 -15.37
CA PHE A 30 18.79 -9.05 -15.46
C PHE A 30 19.81 -8.81 -14.34
N THR A 31 20.20 -9.86 -13.59
CA THR A 31 21.23 -9.77 -12.55
C THR A 31 22.65 -10.08 -13.07
N GLY A 32 22.81 -10.23 -14.38
CA GLY A 32 24.11 -10.48 -15.01
C GLY A 32 25.04 -9.26 -14.98
N PRO A 33 26.37 -9.45 -15.07
CA PRO A 33 27.37 -8.39 -14.90
C PRO A 33 27.36 -7.26 -15.95
N TRP A 34 26.49 -7.34 -16.95
CA TRP A 34 26.46 -6.43 -18.11
C TRP A 34 25.13 -5.68 -18.29
N TRP A 35 24.08 -6.07 -17.56
CA TRP A 35 22.74 -5.48 -17.67
C TRP A 35 22.17 -5.31 -16.26
N GLY A 36 21.64 -4.13 -15.94
CA GLY A 36 20.89 -3.90 -14.71
C GLY A 36 19.39 -4.15 -14.92
N PRO A 37 18.63 -4.42 -13.84
CA PRO A 37 17.17 -4.47 -13.94
C PRO A 37 16.62 -3.15 -14.47
N PRO A 38 15.54 -3.17 -15.27
CA PRO A 38 14.93 -1.94 -15.72
C PRO A 38 14.35 -1.16 -14.53
N SER A 39 14.18 0.16 -14.74
CA SER A 39 13.84 1.10 -13.66
C SER A 39 12.45 0.86 -13.07
N VAL A 40 11.54 0.26 -13.86
CA VAL A 40 10.16 -0.02 -13.45
C VAL A 40 10.11 -1.16 -12.43
N GLU A 41 10.82 -2.25 -12.69
CA GLU A 41 10.91 -3.41 -11.82
C GLU A 41 11.62 -3.04 -10.51
N SER A 42 12.66 -2.21 -10.59
CA SER A 42 13.35 -1.67 -9.42
C SER A 42 12.42 -0.82 -8.54
N PHE A 43 11.53 -0.04 -9.16
CA PHE A 43 10.50 0.73 -8.45
C PHE A 43 9.46 -0.17 -7.79
N LEU A 44 8.99 -1.24 -8.46
CA LEU A 44 8.06 -2.20 -7.83
C LEU A 44 8.72 -2.99 -6.70
N LEU A 45 10.00 -3.36 -6.80
CA LEU A 45 10.74 -3.98 -5.70
C LEU A 45 10.80 -3.06 -4.48
N PHE A 46 11.14 -1.79 -4.69
CA PHE A 46 11.10 -0.79 -3.63
C PHE A 46 9.70 -0.67 -3.04
N ASN A 47 8.67 -0.60 -3.88
CA ASN A 47 7.29 -0.46 -3.44
C ASN A 47 6.80 -1.66 -2.61
N SER A 48 7.17 -2.89 -3.00
CA SER A 48 6.88 -4.10 -2.22
C SER A 48 7.53 -4.06 -0.84
N ILE A 49 8.82 -3.74 -0.75
CA ILE A 49 9.53 -3.61 0.53
C ILE A 49 8.95 -2.49 1.39
N TRP A 50 8.71 -1.32 0.78
CA TRP A 50 8.06 -0.18 1.42
C TRP A 50 6.70 -0.60 2.01
N SER A 51 5.84 -1.25 1.23
CA SER A 51 4.53 -1.68 1.69
C SER A 51 4.58 -2.66 2.86
N LEU A 52 5.57 -3.57 2.90
CA LEU A 52 5.78 -4.45 4.05
C LEU A 52 6.18 -3.69 5.32
N LEU A 53 7.03 -2.67 5.18
CA LEU A 53 7.39 -1.79 6.31
C LEU A 53 6.19 -0.98 6.80
N VAL A 54 5.38 -0.47 5.88
CA VAL A 54 4.13 0.23 6.20
C VAL A 54 3.16 -0.69 6.95
N LEU A 55 2.92 -1.90 6.43
CA LEU A 55 2.02 -2.85 7.05
C LEU A 55 2.52 -3.32 8.42
N ALA A 56 3.83 -3.51 8.58
CA ALA A 56 4.45 -3.78 9.87
C ALA A 56 4.23 -2.60 10.84
N TYR A 57 4.48 -1.36 10.40
CA TYR A 57 4.24 -0.16 11.20
C TYR A 57 2.77 -0.07 11.64
N VAL A 58 1.83 -0.11 10.69
CA VAL A 58 0.39 0.04 10.97
C VAL A 58 -0.14 -1.13 11.80
N GLY A 59 0.34 -2.36 11.59
CA GLY A 59 -0.05 -3.54 12.36
C GLY A 59 0.49 -3.57 13.80
N LEU A 60 1.72 -3.10 14.04
CA LEU A 60 2.32 -3.05 15.38
C LEU A 60 1.83 -1.85 16.20
N THR A 61 1.44 -0.75 15.55
CA THR A 61 1.02 0.50 16.21
C THR A 61 -0.15 0.34 17.20
N PRO A 62 -1.28 -0.32 16.87
CA PRO A 62 -2.42 -0.45 17.78
C PRO A 62 -2.11 -1.31 19.02
N LEU A 63 -1.04 -2.12 18.98
CA LEU A 63 -0.60 -2.94 20.12
C LEU A 63 0.19 -2.14 21.16
N TYR A 64 0.82 -1.02 20.80
CA TYR A 64 1.81 -0.36 21.66
C TYR A 64 1.53 1.10 22.03
N TYR A 65 0.89 1.93 21.19
CA TYR A 65 0.76 3.38 21.47
C TYR A 65 -0.52 4.02 20.91
N THR A 66 -1.26 4.73 21.78
CA THR A 66 -2.45 5.52 21.41
C THR A 66 -2.22 7.01 21.72
N ARG A 67 -2.01 7.82 20.69
CA ARG A 67 -2.01 9.29 20.75
C ARG A 67 -2.04 9.84 19.32
N VAL A 68 -3.23 10.04 18.76
CA VAL A 68 -3.63 10.91 17.61
C VAL A 68 -2.65 11.13 16.44
N PHE A 69 -1.40 11.54 16.67
CA PHE A 69 -0.33 11.63 15.65
C PHE A 69 -0.16 10.34 14.85
N HIS A 70 -0.23 9.18 15.50
CA HIS A 70 -0.11 7.89 14.81
C HIS A 70 -1.19 7.65 13.75
N ARG A 71 -2.39 8.19 13.96
CA ARG A 71 -3.51 8.03 13.01
C ARG A 71 -3.32 8.86 11.75
N LEU A 72 -2.76 10.07 11.89
CA LEU A 72 -2.40 10.91 10.74
C LEU A 72 -1.22 10.31 9.96
N VAL A 73 -0.24 9.75 10.66
CA VAL A 73 0.89 9.07 10.03
C VAL A 73 0.43 7.81 9.29
N SER A 74 -0.38 6.95 9.92
CA SER A 74 -0.96 5.76 9.27
C SER A 74 -1.68 6.14 7.97
N LEU A 75 -2.59 7.12 8.07
CA LEU A 75 -3.34 7.61 6.92
C LEU A 75 -2.40 8.13 5.81
N ALA A 76 -1.44 8.99 6.14
CA ALA A 76 -0.51 9.56 5.16
C ALA A 76 0.33 8.47 4.46
N VAL A 77 0.81 7.49 5.23
CA VAL A 77 1.64 6.40 4.72
C VAL A 77 0.82 5.46 3.83
N GLU A 78 -0.45 5.20 4.16
CA GLU A 78 -1.38 4.45 3.30
C GLU A 78 -1.66 5.18 1.99
N TRP A 79 -1.87 6.50 2.01
CA TRP A 79 -2.04 7.32 0.79
C TRP A 79 -0.81 7.23 -0.12
N ILE A 80 0.38 7.37 0.44
CA ILE A 80 1.65 7.26 -0.31
C ILE A 80 1.74 5.88 -0.95
N THR A 81 1.46 4.83 -0.18
CA THR A 81 1.53 3.45 -0.64
C THR A 81 0.51 3.17 -1.75
N MET A 82 -0.72 3.68 -1.62
CA MET A 82 -1.74 3.63 -2.67
C MET A 82 -1.24 4.28 -3.97
N ILE A 83 -0.67 5.49 -3.90
CA ILE A 83 -0.17 6.21 -5.09
C ILE A 83 0.99 5.44 -5.73
N PHE A 84 1.90 4.87 -4.94
CA PHE A 84 3.01 4.09 -5.46
C PHE A 84 2.53 2.82 -6.17
N TRP A 85 1.57 2.09 -5.61
CA TRP A 85 0.98 0.93 -6.29
C TRP A 85 0.27 1.31 -7.59
N PHE A 86 -0.44 2.45 -7.61
CA PHE A 86 -1.07 2.94 -8.83
C PHE A 86 -0.04 3.25 -9.92
N ALA A 87 0.98 4.03 -9.57
CA ALA A 87 2.04 4.43 -10.49
C ALA A 87 2.84 3.20 -10.98
N GLY A 88 3.15 2.27 -10.09
CA GLY A 88 3.88 1.04 -10.40
C GLY A 88 3.09 0.13 -11.32
N ALA A 89 1.80 -0.10 -11.03
CA ALA A 89 0.92 -0.92 -11.87
C ALA A 89 0.82 -0.37 -13.31
N ILE A 90 0.64 0.95 -13.45
CA ILE A 90 0.58 1.59 -14.78
C ILE A 90 1.94 1.56 -15.47
N ALA A 91 3.02 1.86 -14.75
CA ALA A 91 4.36 1.84 -15.32
C ALA A 91 4.72 0.45 -15.87
N LEU A 92 4.41 -0.62 -15.13
CA LEU A 92 4.64 -1.99 -15.56
C LEU A 92 3.75 -2.37 -16.75
N ALA A 93 2.48 -1.96 -16.74
CA ALA A 93 1.55 -2.20 -17.84
C ALA A 93 1.99 -1.51 -19.15
N VAL A 94 2.45 -0.27 -19.08
CA VAL A 94 2.92 0.47 -20.25
C VAL A 94 4.28 -0.03 -20.73
N PHE A 95 5.17 -0.41 -19.82
CA PHE A 95 6.50 -0.92 -20.15
C PHE A 95 6.44 -2.27 -20.88
N TRP A 96 5.57 -3.18 -20.41
CA TRP A 96 5.43 -4.51 -21.01
C TRP A 96 4.45 -4.53 -22.20
N GLY A 97 3.44 -3.65 -22.20
CA GLY A 97 2.46 -3.52 -23.27
C GLY A 97 1.48 -4.70 -23.34
N SER A 98 1.00 -5.01 -24.56
CA SER A 98 0.16 -6.19 -24.84
C SER A 98 0.95 -7.22 -25.65
N PRO A 99 1.80 -8.04 -25.00
CA PRO A 99 2.49 -9.10 -25.70
C PRO A 99 1.53 -10.25 -25.97
N HIS A 100 1.58 -10.80 -27.19
CA HIS A 100 0.90 -12.07 -27.48
C HIS A 100 1.68 -13.18 -26.78
N CYS A 101 1.35 -13.46 -25.53
CA CYS A 101 1.93 -14.51 -24.71
C CYS A 101 1.44 -15.87 -25.23
N GLY A 102 2.04 -16.41 -26.29
CA GLY A 102 1.71 -17.72 -26.89
C GLY A 102 2.09 -18.93 -26.00
N GLY A 103 1.77 -18.89 -24.70
CA GLY A 103 2.11 -19.92 -23.71
C GLY A 103 3.45 -19.72 -22.99
N ASN A 104 4.13 -18.59 -23.16
CA ASN A 104 5.38 -18.31 -22.46
C ASN A 104 5.13 -17.98 -20.98
N THR A 105 5.65 -18.81 -20.07
CA THR A 105 5.53 -18.64 -18.61
C THR A 105 6.02 -17.27 -18.15
N TYR A 106 7.09 -16.73 -18.73
CA TYR A 106 7.62 -15.42 -18.34
C TYR A 106 6.61 -14.29 -18.59
N CYS A 107 5.95 -14.34 -19.75
CA CYS A 107 4.97 -13.35 -20.18
C CYS A 107 3.72 -13.39 -19.30
N GLY A 108 3.22 -14.59 -18.99
CA GLY A 108 2.12 -14.78 -18.05
C GLY A 108 2.45 -14.33 -16.62
N THR A 109 3.71 -14.48 -16.18
CA THR A 109 4.14 -13.95 -14.87
C THR A 109 4.09 -12.42 -14.83
N VAL A 110 4.48 -11.72 -15.90
CA VAL A 110 4.41 -10.26 -15.94
C VAL A 110 2.95 -9.77 -15.97
N GLU A 111 2.08 -10.43 -16.73
CA GLU A 111 0.63 -10.13 -16.72
C GLU A 111 0.03 -10.34 -15.33
N ALA A 112 0.39 -11.44 -14.66
CA ALA A 112 -0.04 -11.69 -13.28
C ALA A 112 0.47 -10.60 -12.33
N ALA A 113 1.72 -10.16 -12.45
CA ALA A 113 2.28 -9.06 -11.64
C ALA A 113 1.51 -7.75 -11.86
N ILE A 114 1.14 -7.43 -13.09
CA ILE A 114 0.31 -6.24 -13.37
C ILE A 114 -1.04 -6.35 -12.65
N ALA A 115 -1.69 -7.52 -12.71
CA ALA A 115 -2.98 -7.74 -12.06
C ALA A 115 -2.89 -7.66 -10.52
N PHE A 116 -1.91 -8.32 -9.91
CA PHE A 116 -1.68 -8.30 -8.47
C PHE A 116 -1.30 -6.89 -7.96
N ALA A 117 -0.52 -6.12 -8.72
CA ALA A 117 -0.25 -4.71 -8.42
C ALA A 117 -1.53 -3.85 -8.41
N PHE A 118 -2.46 -4.06 -9.34
CA PHE A 118 -3.77 -3.38 -9.31
C PHE A 118 -4.65 -3.82 -8.13
N PHE A 119 -4.60 -5.10 -7.74
CA PHE A 119 -5.31 -5.55 -6.54
C PHE A 119 -4.74 -4.93 -5.27
N LEU A 120 -3.41 -4.79 -5.16
CA LEU A 120 -2.79 -4.06 -4.07
C LEU A 120 -3.20 -2.60 -4.04
N TRP A 121 -3.19 -1.93 -5.19
CA TRP A 121 -3.72 -0.57 -5.29
C TRP A 121 -5.16 -0.47 -4.76
N ALA A 122 -6.04 -1.39 -5.17
CA ALA A 122 -7.44 -1.39 -4.73
C ALA A 122 -7.57 -1.65 -3.22
N LEU A 123 -6.77 -2.56 -2.64
CA LEU A 123 -6.75 -2.82 -1.20
C LEU A 123 -6.31 -1.58 -0.42
N PHE A 124 -5.22 -0.92 -0.84
CA PHE A 124 -4.77 0.32 -0.21
C PHE A 124 -5.76 1.47 -0.39
N LEU A 125 -6.46 1.55 -1.52
CA LEU A 125 -7.54 2.52 -1.71
C LEU A 125 -8.69 2.28 -0.73
N VAL A 126 -9.10 1.03 -0.52
CA VAL A 126 -10.15 0.70 0.46
C VAL A 126 -9.71 1.09 1.87
N LEU A 127 -8.47 0.79 2.26
CA LEU A 127 -7.91 1.18 3.56
C LEU A 127 -7.95 2.71 3.74
N VAL A 128 -7.40 3.44 2.79
CA VAL A 128 -7.39 4.91 2.77
C VAL A 128 -8.79 5.50 2.90
N VAL A 129 -9.76 4.96 2.17
CA VAL A 129 -11.15 5.44 2.20
C VAL A 129 -11.79 5.19 3.56
N VAL A 130 -11.59 4.01 4.16
CA VAL A 130 -12.09 3.70 5.50
C VAL A 130 -11.47 4.61 6.55
N ASP A 131 -10.14 4.77 6.52
CA ASP A 131 -9.39 5.57 7.48
C ASP A 131 -9.69 7.08 7.34
N THR A 132 -9.86 7.58 6.12
CA THR A 132 -10.30 8.97 5.90
C THR A 132 -11.71 9.23 6.42
N PHE A 133 -12.68 8.35 6.13
CA PHE A 133 -14.03 8.49 6.67
C PHE A 133 -14.04 8.48 8.19
N GLU A 134 -13.24 7.62 8.82
CA GLU A 134 -13.14 7.56 10.27
C GLU A 134 -12.47 8.83 10.84
N ALA A 135 -11.43 9.36 10.18
CA ALA A 135 -10.76 10.59 10.59
C ALA A 135 -11.70 11.80 10.52
N MET A 136 -12.54 11.88 9.48
CA MET A 136 -13.59 12.91 9.35
C MET A 136 -14.65 12.78 10.46
N ARG A 137 -15.09 11.54 10.75
CA ARG A 137 -16.10 11.28 11.79
C ARG A 137 -15.61 11.64 13.19
N SER A 138 -14.33 11.39 13.51
CA SER A 138 -13.76 11.78 14.81
C SER A 138 -13.61 13.29 14.99
N ARG A 139 -13.43 14.07 13.92
CA ARG A 139 -13.34 15.55 13.99
C ARG A 139 -14.68 16.22 14.29
N GLY A 140 -15.81 15.59 13.93
CA GLY A 140 -17.16 16.11 14.20
C GLY A 140 -17.55 16.14 15.69
N HIS A 141 -16.79 15.52 16.58
CA HIS A 141 -17.09 15.44 18.01
C HIS A 141 -16.29 16.42 18.90
N SER A 142 -15.44 17.27 18.31
CA SER A 142 -14.58 18.21 19.06
C SER A 142 -15.11 19.66 19.09
N THR A 143 -16.37 19.90 18.74
CA THR A 143 -16.99 21.24 18.74
C THR A 143 -18.14 21.33 19.73
N THR A 144 -17.92 21.07 21.01
CA THR A 144 -18.69 21.68 22.11
C THR A 144 -17.92 21.49 23.41
N THR A 145 -17.29 22.56 23.91
CA THR A 145 -17.33 23.02 25.33
C THR A 145 -16.27 24.11 25.47
N HIS A 146 -16.59 25.30 24.99
CA HIS A 146 -15.96 26.52 25.51
C HIS A 146 -16.70 26.89 26.78
N GLN A 147 -16.40 26.22 27.90
CA GLN A 147 -16.82 26.69 29.21
C GLN A 147 -15.93 27.89 29.57
N THR A 148 -16.47 29.09 29.38
CA THR A 148 -15.90 30.34 29.87
C THR A 148 -15.67 30.28 31.41
N PRO A 149 -14.59 30.88 31.92
CA PRO A 149 -14.23 30.85 33.33
C PRO A 149 -15.06 31.83 34.19
N TYR A 150 -15.25 31.42 35.45
CA TYR A 150 -15.87 32.05 36.64
C TYR A 150 -15.96 33.58 36.74
N VAL A 151 -17.06 34.11 37.32
CA VAL A 151 -17.08 35.26 38.27
C VAL A 151 -18.25 35.07 39.25
N GLY A 152 -18.00 35.17 40.56
CA GLY A 152 -18.97 34.88 41.63
C GLY A 152 -19.93 36.01 42.00
N ALA A 153 -20.88 35.65 42.89
CA ALA A 153 -21.50 36.47 43.93
C ALA A 153 -22.15 35.53 44.95
#